data_AF-A0A5C5ZPA2-F1
#
_entry.id   AF-A0A5C5ZPA2-F1
#
_cell.length_a   1.000
_cell.length_b   1.000
_cell.length_c   1.000
_cell.angle_alpha   90.00
_cell.angle_beta   90.00
_cell.angle_gamma   90.00
#
_symmetry.space_group_name_H-M   'P 1'
#
loop_
_entity.id
_entity.type
_entity.pdbx_description
1 polymer ?
#
loop_
_entity_poly.entity_id
_entity_poly.type
_entity_poly.pdbx_seq_one_letter_code
_entity_poly.pdbx_strand_id
1 'polypeptide(L)'
;MNKEAHQKIIDQGRGFIDLVLEPHGFTYEVLDCGNSSGGYFTQAAFTRPDRRLTFSYRWAIGCAVYHCQGESTSHEALMEYLGVDRQSAYVWFDRSDPMSGFQSLAKDISAYLQSFLTGSADDFTKLIRECMENRKPNG
;
A
#
# COMPACT_ATOMS: atom_id res chain seq x y z
N MET A 1 -6.63 6.55 20.94
CA MET A 1 -6.55 7.63 19.93
C MET A 1 -7.98 7.98 19.56
N ASN A 2 -8.35 9.25 19.62
CA ASN A 2 -9.68 9.70 19.19
C ASN A 2 -9.72 9.87 17.65
N LYS A 3 -10.91 10.09 17.08
CA LYS A 3 -11.12 10.24 15.64
C LYS A 3 -10.27 11.36 15.02
N GLU A 4 -10.18 12.52 15.68
CA GLU A 4 -9.44 13.68 15.16
C GLU A 4 -7.93 13.42 15.08
N ALA A 5 -7.34 12.86 16.14
CA ALA A 5 -5.93 12.51 16.14
C ALA A 5 -5.62 11.40 15.11
N HIS A 6 -6.56 10.47 14.91
CA HIS A 6 -6.46 9.42 13.89
C HIS A 6 -6.44 10.01 12.48
N GLN A 7 -7.40 10.89 12.17
CA GLN A 7 -7.47 11.53 10.86
C GLN A 7 -6.22 12.39 10.60
N LYS A 8 -5.76 13.15 11.61
CA LYS A 8 -4.55 13.97 11.48
C LYS A 8 -3.32 13.13 11.14
N ILE A 9 -3.18 11.94 11.72
CA ILE A 9 -2.08 11.04 11.38
C ILE A 9 -2.18 10.57 9.93
N ILE A 10 -3.36 10.15 9.49
CA ILE A 10 -3.55 9.71 8.10
C ILE A 10 -3.26 10.84 7.13
N ASP A 11 -3.74 12.05 7.37
CA ASP A 11 -3.53 13.19 6.48
C ASP A 11 -2.05 13.57 6.39
N GLN A 12 -1.31 13.48 7.49
CA GLN A 12 0.13 13.73 7.50
C GLN A 12 0.91 12.58 6.84
N GLY A 13 0.58 11.34 7.18
CA GLY A 13 1.26 10.14 6.69
C GLY A 13 1.02 9.92 5.20
N ARG A 14 -0.21 10.10 4.72
CA ARG A 14 -0.53 9.96 3.29
C ARG A 14 0.24 10.96 2.44
N GLY A 15 0.61 12.12 2.98
CA GLY A 15 1.44 13.10 2.28
C GLY A 15 2.76 12.53 1.75
N PHE A 16 3.37 11.54 2.42
CA PHE A 16 4.56 10.86 1.89
C PHE A 16 4.26 10.00 0.67
N ILE A 17 3.09 9.37 0.64
CA ILE A 17 2.63 8.53 -0.46
C ILE A 17 2.12 9.41 -1.61
N ASP A 18 1.42 10.52 -1.31
CA ASP A 18 0.95 11.52 -2.26
C ASP A 18 2.11 12.02 -3.13
N LEU A 19 3.26 12.37 -2.50
CA LEU A 19 4.48 12.80 -3.20
C LEU A 19 4.99 11.80 -4.24
N VAL A 20 4.70 10.52 -4.06
CA VAL A 20 5.10 9.46 -4.98
C VAL A 20 4.00 9.18 -6.01
N LEU A 21 2.73 9.13 -5.60
CA LEU A 21 1.64 8.62 -6.44
C LEU A 21 0.91 9.72 -7.23
N GLU A 22 0.74 10.93 -6.68
CA GLU A 22 0.03 12.02 -7.38
C GLU A 22 0.67 12.40 -8.73
N PRO A 23 2.00 12.48 -8.88
CA PRO A 23 2.63 12.75 -10.18
C PRO A 23 2.30 11.71 -11.26
N HIS A 24 1.84 10.52 -10.86
CA HIS A 24 1.46 9.43 -11.76
C HIS A 24 -0.06 9.28 -11.92
N GLY A 25 -0.83 10.29 -11.53
CA GLY A 25 -2.28 10.38 -11.77
C GLY A 25 -3.13 9.59 -10.79
N PHE A 26 -2.58 9.19 -9.65
CA PHE A 26 -3.36 8.59 -8.57
C PHE A 26 -4.05 9.67 -7.74
N THR A 27 -5.26 9.38 -7.28
CA THR A 27 -6.03 10.21 -6.36
C THR A 27 -6.34 9.44 -5.08
N TYR A 28 -6.26 10.11 -3.94
CA TYR A 28 -6.59 9.55 -2.64
C TYR A 28 -8.10 9.56 -2.36
N GLU A 29 -8.63 8.47 -1.81
CA GLU A 29 -10.00 8.36 -1.31
C GLU A 29 -10.09 7.52 -0.02
N VAL A 30 -11.06 7.85 0.84
CA VAL A 30 -11.41 7.04 2.01
C VAL A 30 -12.51 6.07 1.59
N LEU A 31 -12.27 4.77 1.74
CA LEU A 31 -13.21 3.70 1.37
C LEU A 31 -14.17 3.38 2.51
N ASP A 32 -13.66 3.31 3.74
CA ASP A 32 -14.44 3.02 4.94
C ASP A 32 -13.74 3.60 6.17
N CYS A 33 -14.51 4.01 7.18
CA CYS A 33 -13.96 4.40 8.48
C CYS A 33 -14.99 4.24 9.58
N GLY A 34 -14.53 3.96 10.80
CA GLY A 34 -15.45 3.80 11.91
C GLY A 34 -14.83 3.28 13.19
N ASN A 35 -15.68 2.96 14.16
CA ASN A 35 -15.28 2.36 15.42
C ASN A 35 -15.49 0.85 15.39
N SER A 36 -14.54 0.11 15.95
CA SER A 36 -14.74 -1.30 16.32
C SER A 36 -14.16 -1.56 17.71
N SER A 37 -14.30 -2.79 18.22
CA SER A 37 -13.65 -3.22 19.48
C SER A 37 -12.14 -2.99 19.52
N GLY A 38 -11.47 -2.88 18.37
CA GLY A 38 -10.03 -2.59 18.24
C GLY A 38 -9.69 -1.10 18.12
N GLY A 39 -10.68 -0.21 18.27
CA GLY A 39 -10.54 1.25 18.11
C GLY A 39 -11.01 1.78 16.75
N TYR A 40 -10.78 3.07 16.55
CA TYR A 40 -11.10 3.75 15.28
C TYR A 40 -10.19 3.27 14.15
N PHE A 41 -10.76 3.02 12.98
CA PHE A 41 -10.03 2.55 11.80
C PHE A 41 -10.39 3.35 10.57
N THR A 42 -9.48 3.31 9.59
CA THR A 42 -9.71 3.83 8.24
C THR A 42 -9.21 2.81 7.22
N GLN A 43 -9.98 2.60 6.15
CA GLN A 43 -9.55 1.98 4.91
C GLN A 43 -9.52 3.05 3.84
N ALA A 44 -8.43 3.11 3.09
CA ALA A 44 -8.23 4.13 2.07
C ALA A 44 -7.60 3.54 0.82
N ALA A 45 -7.71 4.28 -0.27
CA ALA A 45 -7.15 3.91 -1.54
C ALA A 45 -6.46 5.10 -2.22
N PHE A 46 -5.47 4.75 -3.04
CA PHE A 46 -4.92 5.56 -4.11
C PHE A 46 -5.33 4.93 -5.42
N THR A 47 -6.12 5.62 -6.21
CA THR A 47 -6.75 5.08 -7.42
C THR A 47 -6.31 5.88 -8.64
N ARG A 48 -5.96 5.18 -9.72
CA ARG A 48 -5.94 5.73 -11.09
C ARG A 48 -6.76 4.79 -11.99
N PRO A 49 -7.10 5.16 -13.25
CA PRO A 49 -8.14 4.45 -14.02
C PRO A 49 -8.01 2.92 -14.15
N ASP A 50 -6.79 2.39 -14.20
CA ASP A 50 -6.52 0.96 -14.44
C ASP A 50 -6.10 0.17 -13.18
N ARG A 51 -5.75 0.86 -12.08
CA ARG A 51 -5.16 0.23 -10.89
C ARG A 51 -5.37 1.05 -9.62
N ARG A 52 -5.29 0.37 -8.48
CA ARG A 52 -5.37 1.03 -7.17
C ARG A 52 -4.42 0.37 -6.16
N LEU A 53 -3.96 1.17 -5.21
CA LEU A 53 -3.32 0.73 -3.98
C LEU A 53 -4.31 0.96 -2.84
N THR A 54 -4.69 -0.08 -2.10
CA THR A 54 -5.53 0.03 -0.91
C THR A 54 -4.70 -0.24 0.34
N PHE A 55 -4.99 0.47 1.43
CA PHE A 55 -4.40 0.18 2.73
C PHE A 55 -5.41 0.38 3.86
N SER A 56 -5.14 -0.28 4.98
CA SER A 56 -5.84 -0.03 6.23
C SER A 56 -4.94 0.75 7.18
N TYR A 57 -5.52 1.57 8.04
CA TYR A 57 -4.82 2.21 9.13
C TYR A 57 -5.60 2.03 10.43
N ARG A 58 -4.93 1.47 11.42
CA ARG A 58 -5.44 1.34 12.79
C ARG A 58 -4.24 1.33 13.74
N TRP A 59 -3.95 2.49 14.33
CA TRP A 59 -2.76 2.78 15.14
C TRP A 59 -1.45 2.83 14.34
N ALA A 60 -1.32 2.01 13.32
CA ALA A 60 -0.26 1.99 12.32
C ALA A 60 -0.85 1.59 10.96
N ILE A 61 -0.09 1.78 9.88
CA ILE A 61 -0.48 1.26 8.58
C ILE A 61 -0.51 -0.28 8.63
N GLY A 62 -1.59 -0.84 8.10
CA GLY A 62 -1.85 -2.27 8.04
C GLY A 62 -1.43 -2.84 6.68
N CYS A 63 -2.13 -3.89 6.22
CA CYS A 63 -1.81 -4.49 4.92
C CYS A 63 -2.04 -3.48 3.77
N ALA A 64 -1.05 -3.36 2.90
CA ALA A 64 -1.09 -2.59 1.66
C ALA A 64 -1.24 -3.57 0.47
N VAL A 65 -2.25 -3.36 -0.37
CA VAL A 65 -2.62 -4.28 -1.45
C VAL A 65 -2.74 -3.53 -2.77
N TYR A 66 -2.08 -4.05 -3.79
CA TYR A 66 -2.13 -3.55 -5.17
C TYR A 66 -3.20 -4.29 -5.93
N HIS A 67 -4.00 -3.60 -6.74
CA HIS A 67 -5.04 -4.16 -7.59
C HIS A 67 -4.88 -3.64 -9.01
N CYS A 68 -4.94 -4.51 -10.01
CA CYS A 68 -4.89 -4.14 -11.44
C CYS A 68 -5.61 -5.19 -12.29
N GLN A 69 -6.57 -4.77 -13.13
CA GLN A 69 -7.34 -5.64 -14.02
C GLN A 69 -7.93 -6.92 -13.35
N GLY A 70 -8.44 -6.79 -12.12
CA GLY A 70 -9.05 -7.92 -11.38
C GLY A 70 -8.06 -8.82 -10.64
N GLU A 71 -6.76 -8.60 -10.80
CA GLU A 71 -5.73 -9.27 -9.99
C GLU A 71 -5.35 -8.40 -8.79
N SER A 72 -4.87 -9.04 -7.72
CA SER A 72 -4.34 -8.32 -6.56
C SER A 72 -3.23 -9.09 -5.84
N THR A 73 -2.34 -8.34 -5.17
CA THR A 73 -1.28 -8.91 -4.33
C THR A 73 -0.85 -7.92 -3.25
N SER A 74 -0.30 -8.42 -2.13
CA SER A 74 0.16 -7.56 -1.04
C SER A 74 1.51 -6.93 -1.36
N HIS A 75 1.85 -5.84 -0.68
CA HIS A 75 3.15 -5.20 -0.82
C HIS A 75 4.30 -6.15 -0.46
N GLU A 76 4.17 -6.85 0.66
CA GLU A 76 5.17 -7.82 1.13
C GLU A 76 5.39 -8.94 0.11
N ALA A 77 4.31 -9.40 -0.52
CA ALA A 77 4.37 -10.40 -1.59
C ALA A 77 5.18 -9.94 -2.80
N LEU A 78 4.98 -8.69 -3.23
CA LEU A 78 5.73 -8.12 -4.33
C LEU A 78 7.20 -7.93 -3.95
N MET A 79 7.50 -7.46 -2.75
CA MET A 79 8.90 -7.27 -2.32
C MET A 79 9.65 -8.60 -2.26
N GLU A 80 9.00 -9.65 -1.75
CA GLU A 80 9.53 -11.02 -1.75
C GLU A 80 9.75 -11.54 -3.17
N TYR A 81 8.75 -11.41 -4.05
CA TYR A 81 8.84 -11.88 -5.43
C TYR A 81 9.92 -11.15 -6.24
N LEU A 82 10.09 -9.84 -6.02
CA LEU A 82 11.14 -9.03 -6.64
C LEU A 82 12.54 -9.31 -6.05
N GLY A 83 12.64 -10.14 -5.01
CA GLY A 83 13.91 -10.47 -4.34
C GLY A 83 14.49 -9.31 -3.54
N VAL A 84 13.66 -8.36 -3.12
CA VAL A 84 14.06 -7.14 -2.40
C VAL A 84 13.50 -7.06 -0.98
N ASP A 85 12.94 -8.15 -0.45
CA ASP A 85 12.34 -8.24 0.89
C ASP A 85 13.30 -7.80 2.01
N ARG A 86 14.59 -8.11 1.87
CA ARG A 86 15.63 -7.73 2.84
C ARG A 86 16.03 -6.26 2.77
N GLN A 87 15.74 -5.59 1.66
CA GLN A 87 16.01 -4.16 1.45
C GLN A 87 14.75 -3.30 1.61
N SER A 88 13.57 -3.92 1.57
CA SER A 88 12.28 -3.31 1.84
C SER A 88 12.32 -2.56 3.16
N ALA A 89 11.95 -1.29 3.12
CA ALA A 89 11.84 -0.47 4.31
C ALA A 89 10.52 -0.72 5.06
N TYR A 90 9.54 -1.36 4.41
CA TYR A 90 8.20 -1.54 4.94
C TYR A 90 8.17 -2.42 6.19
N VAL A 91 8.09 -1.76 7.34
CA VAL A 91 7.83 -2.42 8.62
C VAL A 91 6.32 -2.43 8.83
N TRP A 92 5.75 -3.63 8.77
CA TRP A 92 4.33 -3.78 9.06
C TRP A 92 4.05 -3.44 10.54
N PHE A 93 3.06 -2.56 10.76
CA PHE A 93 2.41 -2.38 12.04
C PHE A 93 3.29 -1.89 13.22
N ASP A 94 4.25 -0.99 12.95
CA ASP A 94 4.98 -0.29 14.01
C ASP A 94 4.07 0.75 14.69
N ARG A 95 3.65 0.45 15.92
CA ARG A 95 2.80 1.35 16.73
C ARG A 95 3.58 2.44 17.45
N SER A 96 4.91 2.33 17.54
CA SER A 96 5.75 3.29 18.26
C SER A 96 5.99 4.55 17.43
N ASP A 97 6.00 4.41 16.10
CA ASP A 97 6.02 5.50 15.14
C ASP A 97 4.92 5.32 14.07
N PRO A 98 3.74 5.94 14.25
CA PRO A 98 2.63 5.83 13.30
C PRO A 98 2.94 6.36 11.89
N MET A 99 4.02 7.15 11.71
CA MET A 99 4.42 7.69 10.41
C MET A 99 5.37 6.76 9.64
N SER A 100 6.15 5.94 10.34
CA SER A 100 7.22 5.14 9.74
C SER A 100 6.69 4.24 8.63
N GLY A 101 5.55 3.60 8.84
CA GLY A 101 4.92 2.74 7.84
C GLY A 101 4.53 3.48 6.55
N PHE A 102 4.07 4.73 6.63
CA PHE A 102 3.77 5.54 5.43
C PHE A 102 5.05 5.92 4.67
N GLN A 103 6.09 6.34 5.39
CA GLN A 103 7.38 6.72 4.82
C GLN A 103 8.05 5.54 4.13
N SER A 104 8.05 4.38 4.80
CA SER A 104 8.62 3.16 4.25
C SER A 104 7.85 2.67 3.03
N LEU A 105 6.52 2.67 3.06
CA LEU A 105 5.70 2.29 1.90
C LEU A 105 5.99 3.20 0.70
N ALA A 106 6.04 4.51 0.93
CA ALA A 106 6.37 5.48 -0.13
C ALA A 106 7.78 5.22 -0.71
N LYS A 107 8.76 4.95 0.15
CA LYS A 107 10.14 4.64 -0.26
C LYS A 107 10.21 3.37 -1.11
N ASP A 108 9.55 2.30 -0.70
CA ASP A 108 9.57 1.03 -1.42
C ASP A 108 8.82 1.13 -2.76
N ILE A 109 7.68 1.84 -2.79
CA ILE A 109 6.98 2.12 -4.05
C ILE A 109 7.89 2.86 -5.03
N SER A 110 8.55 3.94 -4.58
CA SER A 110 9.43 4.73 -5.42
C SER A 110 10.64 3.95 -5.92
N ALA A 111 11.18 3.04 -5.10
CA ALA A 111 12.39 2.29 -5.41
C ALA A 111 12.14 1.08 -6.32
N TYR A 112 11.05 0.34 -6.08
CA TYR A 112 10.87 -1.01 -6.63
C TYR A 112 9.64 -1.17 -7.53
N LEU A 113 8.68 -0.25 -7.49
CA LEU A 113 7.37 -0.41 -8.15
C LEU A 113 7.16 0.55 -9.33
N GLN A 114 8.20 0.78 -10.14
CA GLN A 114 8.06 1.57 -11.36
C GLN A 114 7.01 1.01 -12.34
N SER A 115 6.88 -0.32 -12.42
CA SER A 115 5.81 -0.98 -13.19
C SER A 115 4.41 -0.60 -12.70
N PHE A 116 4.23 -0.36 -11.40
CA PHE A 116 2.99 0.15 -10.82
C PHE A 116 2.77 1.63 -11.15
N LEU A 117 3.82 2.45 -11.07
CA LEU A 117 3.77 3.91 -11.23
C LEU A 117 3.57 4.36 -12.68
N THR A 118 4.38 3.85 -13.61
CA THR A 118 4.41 4.32 -15.01
C THR A 118 4.20 3.22 -16.03
N GLY A 119 4.26 1.94 -15.62
CA GLY A 119 4.07 0.80 -16.51
C GLY A 119 2.64 0.68 -17.04
N SER A 120 2.49 -0.14 -18.09
CA SER A 120 1.17 -0.49 -18.65
C SER A 120 0.36 -1.34 -17.66
N ALA A 121 -0.95 -1.37 -17.83
CA ALA A 121 -1.83 -2.22 -17.01
C ALA A 121 -1.47 -3.70 -17.19
N ASP A 122 -1.22 -4.11 -18.42
CA ASP A 122 -0.92 -5.50 -18.77
C ASP A 122 0.40 -5.97 -18.15
N ASP A 123 1.46 -5.14 -18.20
CA ASP A 123 2.75 -5.48 -17.61
C ASP A 123 2.66 -5.64 -16.09
N PHE A 124 1.95 -4.72 -15.43
CA PHE A 124 1.80 -4.79 -13.98
C PHE A 124 0.89 -5.95 -13.55
N THR A 125 -0.20 -6.21 -14.29
CA THR A 125 -1.06 -7.38 -14.07
C THR A 125 -0.29 -8.68 -14.27
N LYS A 126 0.58 -8.76 -15.28
CA LYS A 126 1.46 -9.92 -15.49
C LYS A 126 2.39 -10.13 -14.28
N LEU A 127 3.02 -9.07 -13.78
CA LEU A 127 3.86 -9.13 -12.58
C LEU A 127 3.08 -9.64 -11.37
N ILE A 128 1.85 -9.16 -11.15
CA ILE A 128 0.99 -9.65 -10.06
C ILE A 128 0.73 -11.14 -10.21
N ARG A 129 0.38 -11.61 -11.42
CA ARG A 129 0.11 -13.03 -11.67
C ARG A 129 1.33 -13.89 -11.39
N GLU A 130 2.51 -13.50 -11.90
CA GLU A 130 3.76 -14.22 -11.65
C GLU A 130 4.10 -14.27 -10.15
N CYS A 131 3.92 -13.17 -9.42
CA CYS A 131 4.07 -13.12 -7.96
C CYS A 131 3.14 -14.13 -7.26
N MET A 132 1.87 -14.18 -7.66
CA MET A 132 0.87 -15.06 -7.05
C MET A 132 1.07 -16.53 -7.42
N GLU A 133 1.57 -16.84 -8.61
CA GLU A 133 1.89 -18.19 -9.06
C GLU A 133 3.10 -18.76 -8.32
N ASN A 134 4.16 -17.96 -8.15
CA ASN A 134 5.37 -18.37 -7.41
C ASN A 134 5.14 -18.54 -5.90
N ARG A 135 3.99 -18.08 -5.38
CA ARG A 135 3.57 -18.32 -3.99
C ARG A 135 2.81 -19.61 -3.78
N LYS A 136 2.36 -20.30 -4.82
CA LYS A 136 1.76 -21.62 -4.65
C LYS A 136 2.86 -22.55 -4.16
N PRO A 137 2.69 -23.26 -3.02
CA PRO A 137 3.68 -24.23 -2.60
C PRO A 137 3.87 -25.22 -3.76
N ASN A 138 5.13 -25.46 -4.14
CA ASN A 138 5.46 -26.58 -5.00
C ASN A 138 4.78 -27.81 -4.38
N GLY A 139 3.76 -28.32 -5.08
CA GLY A 139 3.12 -29.58 -4.71
C GLY A 139 4.11 -30.72 -4.74
#